data_AF-A0A2V6FLR3-F1
#
_entry.id   AF-A0A2V6FLR3-F1
#
_cell.length_a   1.000
_cell.length_b   1.000
_cell.length_c   1.000
_cell.angle_alpha   90.00
_cell.angle_beta   90.00
_cell.angle_gamma   90.00
#
_symmetry.space_group_name_H-M   'P 1'
#
loop_
_entity.id
_entity.type
_entity.pdbx_description
1 polymer ?
#
loop_
_entity_poly.entity_id
_entity_poly.type
_entity_poly.pdbx_seq_one_letter_code
_entity_poly.pdbx_strand_id
1 'polypeptide(L)'
;MAKHKYLTSPPNLTGMPPGVPYIIGNEAAERFSYYGMKSVLTVFMAHYILNQSGVLAPMSSNEAYMYTHYFVFGVYFLPILGAIIADGLFGKYWTILSLSLVYCLGNLTLACMATSWGVAIGQRTMLAIGLFLICLGAGGIKPCVSANVGDQFGES
;
A
#
# COMPACT_ATOMS: atom_id res chain seq x y z
N MET A 1 -14.34 20.32 -23.04
CA MET A 1 -13.46 19.17 -22.79
C MET A 1 -12.10 19.48 -23.41
N ALA A 2 -11.08 19.79 -22.61
CA ALA A 2 -9.74 20.01 -23.13
C ALA A 2 -9.24 18.70 -23.77
N LYS A 3 -8.95 18.72 -25.07
CA LYS A 3 -8.28 17.60 -25.77
C LYS A 3 -6.82 17.56 -25.33
N HIS A 4 -6.53 17.11 -24.12
CA HIS A 4 -5.18 16.74 -23.75
C HIS A 4 -4.84 15.43 -24.45
N LYS A 5 -4.01 15.52 -25.50
CA LYS A 5 -3.37 14.35 -26.10
C LYS A 5 -2.35 13.83 -25.10
N TYR A 6 -2.50 12.59 -24.63
CA TYR A 6 -1.51 11.96 -23.76
C TYR A 6 -0.15 11.93 -24.48
N LEU A 7 0.90 12.36 -23.78
CA LEU A 7 2.26 12.30 -24.30
C LEU A 7 2.70 10.84 -24.36
N THR A 8 3.22 10.42 -25.51
CA THR A 8 3.73 9.06 -25.74
C THR A 8 5.23 8.94 -25.55
N SER A 9 5.92 10.08 -25.40
CA SER A 9 7.34 10.17 -25.12
C SER A 9 7.58 11.30 -24.12
N PRO A 10 8.60 11.17 -23.25
CA PRO A 10 9.00 12.26 -22.36
C PRO A 10 9.39 13.50 -23.20
N PRO A 11 9.05 14.71 -22.73
CA PRO A 11 9.47 15.94 -23.40
C PRO A 11 10.98 16.11 -23.28
N ASN A 12 11.63 16.63 -24.34
CA ASN A 12 13.05 16.98 -24.31
C ASN A 12 13.27 18.16 -23.35
N LEU A 13 13.60 17.83 -22.10
CA LEU A 13 13.85 18.78 -21.02
C LEU A 13 15.33 18.74 -20.65
N THR A 14 15.92 19.91 -20.42
CA THR A 14 17.30 20.06 -19.95
C THR A 14 17.45 19.91 -18.44
N GLY A 15 16.35 19.72 -17.71
CA GLY A 15 16.29 19.60 -16.26
C GLY A 15 15.36 18.48 -15.78
N MET A 16 15.12 18.43 -14.47
CA MET A 16 14.28 17.38 -13.87
C MET A 16 12.85 17.42 -14.45
N PRO A 17 12.32 16.29 -14.95
CA PRO A 17 10.95 16.24 -15.45
C PRO A 17 9.94 16.65 -14.37
N PRO A 18 8.90 17.44 -14.71
CA PRO A 18 7.97 17.99 -13.73
C PRO A 18 7.13 16.94 -13.00
N GLY A 19 7.03 15.71 -13.54
CA GLY A 19 6.37 14.58 -12.89
C GLY A 19 7.16 13.98 -11.71
N VAL A 20 8.49 14.10 -11.71
CA VAL A 20 9.37 13.43 -10.74
C VAL A 20 9.10 13.86 -9.29
N PRO A 21 8.96 15.16 -8.96
CA PRO A 21 8.64 15.58 -7.59
C PRO A 21 7.35 14.97 -7.04
N TYR A 22 6.32 14.81 -7.87
CA TYR A 22 5.05 14.20 -7.47
C TYR A 22 5.21 12.70 -7.19
N ILE A 23 6.00 12.00 -8.00
CA ILE A 23 6.26 10.57 -7.80
C ILE A 23 7.06 10.34 -6.52
N ILE A 24 8.10 11.17 -6.27
CA ILE A 24 8.88 11.12 -5.04
C ILE A 24 8.00 11.42 -3.81
N GLY A 25 7.15 12.45 -3.88
CA GLY A 25 6.22 12.78 -2.80
C GLY A 25 5.26 11.63 -2.48
N ASN A 26 4.72 10.97 -3.51
CA ASN A 26 3.87 9.79 -3.34
C ASN A 26 4.62 8.61 -2.70
N GLU A 27 5.83 8.28 -3.19
CA GLU A 27 6.64 7.20 -2.60
C GLU A 27 7.00 7.52 -1.14
N ALA A 28 7.37 8.76 -0.84
CA ALA A 28 7.67 9.18 0.53
C ALA A 28 6.46 9.03 1.47
N ALA A 29 5.27 9.43 1.01
CA ALA A 29 4.04 9.29 1.79
C ALA A 29 3.66 7.83 2.03
N GLU A 30 3.77 6.97 1.00
CA GLU A 30 3.54 5.54 1.13
C GLU A 30 4.53 4.90 2.10
N ARG A 31 5.83 5.20 1.96
CA ARG A 31 6.88 4.69 2.86
C ARG A 31 6.66 5.12 4.31
N PHE A 32 6.30 6.39 4.52
CA PHE A 32 5.99 6.90 5.85
C PHE A 32 4.83 6.12 6.50
N SER A 33 3.74 5.93 5.76
CA SER A 33 2.59 5.14 6.22
C SER A 33 2.98 3.67 6.51
N TYR A 34 3.73 3.04 5.61
CA TYR A 34 4.13 1.64 5.74
C TYR A 34 5.01 1.39 6.96
N TYR A 35 6.10 2.16 7.12
CA TYR A 35 7.02 1.99 8.24
C TYR A 35 6.41 2.43 9.56
N GLY A 36 5.59 3.49 9.56
CA GLY A 36 4.82 3.93 10.71
C GLY A 36 3.92 2.81 11.23
N MET A 37 3.06 2.28 10.37
CA MET A 37 2.15 1.18 10.72
C MET A 37 2.91 -0.08 11.15
N LYS A 38 3.94 -0.49 10.40
CA LYS A 38 4.73 -1.70 10.69
C LYS A 38 5.42 -1.64 12.06
N SER A 39 5.88 -0.45 12.48
CA SER A 39 6.59 -0.29 13.77
C SER A 39 5.70 -0.57 14.98
N VAL A 40 4.41 -0.23 14.89
CA VAL A 40 3.44 -0.40 15.98
C VAL A 40 2.62 -1.69 15.86
N LEU A 41 2.58 -2.31 14.68
CA LEU A 41 1.70 -3.44 14.35
C LEU A 41 1.81 -4.63 15.32
N THR A 42 3.03 -5.13 15.57
CA THR A 42 3.23 -6.28 16.46
C THR A 42 2.83 -5.97 17.90
N VAL A 43 3.17 -4.77 18.38
CA VAL A 43 2.82 -4.31 19.74
C VAL A 43 1.30 -4.17 19.87
N PHE A 44 0.64 -3.63 18.85
CA PHE A 44 -0.81 -3.52 18.79
C PHE A 44 -1.49 -4.90 18.94
N MET A 45 -1.05 -5.89 18.14
CA MET A 45 -1.58 -7.24 18.20
C MET A 45 -1.38 -7.91 19.58
N ALA A 46 -0.22 -7.69 20.19
CA ALA A 46 0.16 -8.32 21.46
C ALA A 46 -0.50 -7.70 22.70
N HIS A 47 -0.99 -6.46 22.62
CA HIS A 47 -1.45 -5.72 23.82
C HIS A 47 -2.83 -5.07 23.71
N TYR A 48 -3.29 -4.70 22.51
CA TYR A 48 -4.42 -3.77 22.36
C TYR A 48 -5.63 -4.34 21.60
N ILE A 49 -5.56 -5.59 21.14
CA ILE A 49 -6.70 -6.24 20.47
C ILE A 49 -7.81 -6.56 21.47
N LEU A 50 -9.04 -6.28 21.05
CA LEU A 50 -10.29 -6.58 21.73
C LEU A 50 -11.04 -7.73 21.05
N ASN A 51 -11.84 -8.45 21.83
CA ASN A 51 -12.85 -9.35 21.32
C ASN A 51 -14.12 -8.59 20.89
N GLN A 52 -15.11 -9.30 20.33
CA GLN A 52 -16.37 -8.70 19.88
C GLN A 52 -17.21 -8.07 21.00
N SER A 53 -16.96 -8.47 22.25
CA SER A 53 -17.59 -7.87 23.44
C SER A 53 -16.84 -6.64 23.96
N GLY A 54 -15.77 -6.20 23.29
CA GLY A 54 -14.95 -5.05 23.71
C GLY A 54 -13.98 -5.35 24.86
N VAL A 55 -13.81 -6.62 25.24
CA VAL A 55 -12.86 -7.04 26.28
C VAL A 55 -11.49 -7.30 25.65
N LEU A 56 -10.42 -6.91 26.33
CA LEU A 56 -9.05 -7.18 25.91
C LEU A 56 -8.83 -8.68 25.67
N ALA A 57 -8.42 -9.02 24.45
CA ALA A 57 -8.15 -10.37 23.98
C ALA A 57 -6.86 -10.37 23.12
N PRO A 58 -5.71 -10.01 23.72
CA PRO A 58 -4.45 -9.89 23.00
C PRO A 58 -4.04 -11.21 22.34
N MET A 59 -3.29 -11.10 21.25
CA MET A 59 -2.64 -12.25 20.62
C MET A 59 -1.42 -12.69 21.45
N SER A 60 -1.08 -13.98 21.39
CA SER A 60 0.21 -14.42 21.92
C SER A 60 1.36 -13.77 21.13
N SER A 61 2.52 -13.58 21.75
CA SER A 61 3.67 -12.99 21.06
C SER A 61 4.02 -13.75 19.78
N ASN A 62 3.97 -15.09 19.83
CA ASN A 62 4.24 -15.94 18.66
C ASN A 62 3.21 -15.68 17.53
N GLU A 63 1.92 -15.61 17.86
CA GLU A 63 0.87 -15.31 16.89
C GLU A 63 1.08 -13.92 16.25
N ALA A 64 1.35 -12.89 17.07
CA ALA A 64 1.62 -11.54 16.58
C ALA A 64 2.84 -11.49 15.63
N TYR A 65 3.93 -12.17 15.98
CA TYR A 65 5.09 -12.27 15.08
C TYR A 65 4.75 -12.99 13.77
N MET A 66 3.98 -14.08 13.81
CA MET A 66 3.56 -14.79 12.60
C MET A 66 2.75 -13.89 11.66
N TYR A 67 1.78 -13.13 12.17
CA TYR A 67 1.01 -12.18 11.36
C TYR A 67 1.90 -11.11 10.73
N THR A 68 2.82 -10.52 11.49
CA THR A 68 3.78 -9.52 10.97
C THR A 68 4.68 -10.12 9.89
N HIS A 69 5.18 -11.34 10.06
CA HIS A 69 6.02 -11.99 9.06
C HIS A 69 5.27 -12.35 7.79
N TYR A 70 4.03 -12.86 7.89
CA TYR A 70 3.20 -13.10 6.72
C TYR A 70 2.87 -11.82 5.96
N PHE A 71 2.57 -10.74 6.68
CA PHE A 71 2.37 -9.43 6.08
C PHE A 71 3.61 -8.95 5.31
N VAL A 72 4.80 -9.02 5.94
CA VAL A 72 6.06 -8.62 5.29
C VAL A 72 6.33 -9.50 4.07
N PHE A 73 6.20 -10.82 4.21
CA PHE A 73 6.37 -11.76 3.10
C PHE A 73 5.48 -11.38 1.92
N GLY A 74 4.18 -11.16 2.14
CA GLY A 74 3.25 -10.81 1.08
C GLY A 74 3.65 -9.50 0.39
N VAL A 75 4.04 -8.46 1.13
CA VAL A 75 4.46 -7.16 0.56
C VAL A 75 5.68 -7.28 -0.36
N TYR A 76 6.55 -8.26 -0.13
CA TYR A 76 7.72 -8.54 -0.98
C TYR A 76 7.47 -9.59 -2.06
N PHE A 77 6.43 -10.41 -1.92
CA PHE A 77 6.05 -11.44 -2.90
C PHE A 77 5.12 -10.88 -4.00
N LEU A 78 4.11 -10.11 -3.61
CA LEU A 78 3.11 -9.50 -4.52
C LEU A 78 3.66 -8.55 -5.60
N PRO A 79 4.83 -7.89 -5.46
CA PRO A 79 5.44 -7.14 -6.56
C PRO A 79 5.59 -7.93 -7.87
N ILE A 80 5.87 -9.22 -7.81
CA ILE A 80 5.98 -10.07 -9.01
C ILE A 80 4.64 -10.07 -9.77
N LEU A 81 3.54 -10.27 -9.04
CA LEU A 81 2.19 -10.28 -9.63
C LEU A 81 1.78 -8.89 -10.11
N GLY A 82 2.09 -7.85 -9.34
CA GLY A 82 1.79 -6.47 -9.71
C GLY A 82 2.49 -6.01 -10.99
N ALA A 83 3.76 -6.39 -11.18
CA ALA A 83 4.51 -6.09 -12.40
C ALA A 83 3.85 -6.71 -13.64
N ILE A 84 3.49 -8.00 -13.56
CA ILE A 84 2.83 -8.72 -14.67
C ILE A 84 1.50 -8.05 -15.05
N ILE A 85 0.71 -7.63 -14.06
CA ILE A 85 -0.58 -6.95 -14.31
C ILE A 85 -0.37 -5.57 -14.93
N ALA A 86 0.63 -4.82 -14.46
CA ALA A 86 0.92 -3.48 -14.95
C ALA A 86 1.39 -3.49 -16.41
N ASP A 87 2.26 -4.44 -16.75
CA ASP A 87 2.83 -4.57 -18.09
C ASP A 87 1.84 -5.20 -19.09
N GLY A 88 0.97 -6.11 -18.62
CA GLY A 88 0.09 -6.88 -19.48
C GLY A 88 -1.32 -6.31 -19.71
N LEU A 89 -1.90 -5.56 -18.75
CA LEU A 89 -3.34 -5.28 -18.76
C LEU A 89 -3.72 -3.80 -18.69
N PHE A 90 -3.25 -3.08 -17.67
CA PHE A 90 -3.81 -1.75 -17.31
C PHE A 90 -2.86 -0.58 -17.57
N GLY A 91 -1.58 -0.84 -17.83
CA GLY A 91 -0.54 0.18 -17.89
C GLY A 91 -0.13 0.71 -16.51
N LYS A 92 1.06 1.29 -16.43
CA LYS A 92 1.72 1.66 -15.16
C LYS A 92 0.90 2.68 -14.34
N TYR A 93 0.44 3.77 -14.97
CA TYR A 93 -0.28 4.84 -14.25
C TYR A 93 -1.59 4.37 -13.60
N TRP A 94 -2.45 3.69 -14.35
CA TRP A 94 -3.72 3.19 -13.83
C TRP A 94 -3.51 2.11 -12.76
N THR A 95 -2.51 1.25 -12.94
CA THR A 95 -2.15 0.24 -11.94
C THR A 95 -1.72 0.91 -10.63
N ILE A 96 -0.85 1.92 -10.69
CA ILE A 96 -0.42 2.69 -9.51
C ILE A 96 -1.63 3.34 -8.85
N LEU A 97 -2.49 4.05 -9.60
CA LEU A 97 -3.63 4.76 -9.04
C LEU A 97 -4.63 3.81 -8.36
N SER A 98 -5.02 2.72 -9.03
CA SER A 98 -5.95 1.73 -8.48
C SER A 98 -5.40 1.06 -7.23
N LEU A 99 -4.13 0.68 -7.23
CA LEU A 99 -3.51 0.05 -6.07
C LEU A 99 -3.27 1.03 -4.91
N SER A 100 -3.01 2.31 -5.19
CA SER A 100 -2.95 3.36 -4.16
C SER A 100 -4.30 3.53 -3.46
N LEU A 101 -5.42 3.42 -4.19
CA LEU A 101 -6.75 3.43 -3.57
C LEU A 101 -6.96 2.20 -2.68
N VAL A 102 -6.56 1.02 -3.13
CA VAL A 102 -6.62 -0.22 -2.32
C VAL A 102 -5.77 -0.10 -1.06
N TYR A 103 -4.56 0.48 -1.16
CA TYR A 103 -3.69 0.77 -0.02
C TYR A 103 -4.35 1.71 0.99
N CYS A 104 -4.97 2.80 0.51
CA CYS A 104 -5.72 3.73 1.34
C CYS A 104 -6.92 3.06 2.03
N LEU A 105 -7.66 2.19 1.33
CA LEU A 105 -8.75 1.42 1.92
C LEU A 105 -8.27 0.44 3.00
N GLY A 106 -7.09 -0.15 2.81
CA GLY A 106 -6.47 -0.98 3.85
C GLY A 106 -6.15 -0.18 5.11
N ASN A 107 -5.53 0.99 4.98
CA ASN A 107 -5.26 1.89 6.12
C ASN A 107 -6.55 2.40 6.77
N LEU A 108 -7.57 2.71 5.97
CA LEU A 108 -8.89 3.09 6.48
C LEU A 108 -9.53 1.95 7.28
N THR A 109 -9.43 0.71 6.80
CA THR A 109 -9.91 -0.48 7.52
C THR A 109 -9.21 -0.61 8.87
N LEU A 110 -7.89 -0.40 8.91
CA LEU A 110 -7.15 -0.41 10.17
C LEU A 110 -7.58 0.74 11.09
N ALA A 111 -7.80 1.95 10.58
CA ALA A 111 -8.27 3.08 11.37
C ALA A 111 -9.68 2.85 11.96
N CYS A 112 -10.57 2.23 11.19
CA CYS A 112 -11.95 1.96 11.61
C CYS A 112 -12.08 0.79 12.59
N MET A 113 -11.05 -0.05 12.77
CA MET A 113 -11.15 -1.22 13.65
C MET A 113 -11.42 -0.88 15.12
N ALA A 114 -11.04 0.33 15.55
CA ALA A 114 -11.27 0.81 16.92
C ALA A 114 -12.69 1.38 17.15
N THR A 115 -13.50 1.51 16.08
CA THR A 115 -14.89 1.98 16.20
C THR A 115 -15.78 0.91 16.82
N SER A 116 -16.92 1.30 17.38
CA SER A 116 -17.91 0.37 17.94
C SER A 116 -18.35 -0.70 16.94
N TRP A 117 -18.53 -0.33 15.68
CA TRP A 117 -18.85 -1.27 14.61
C TRP A 117 -17.67 -2.19 14.26
N GLY A 118 -16.44 -1.66 14.26
CA GLY A 118 -15.24 -2.46 14.02
C GLY A 118 -14.99 -3.51 15.11
N VAL A 119 -15.25 -3.15 16.37
CA VAL A 119 -15.23 -4.10 17.49
C VAL A 119 -16.31 -5.17 17.32
N ALA A 120 -17.54 -4.79 16.95
CA ALA A 120 -18.64 -5.74 16.73
C ALA A 120 -18.37 -6.75 15.60
N ILE A 121 -17.74 -6.32 14.50
CA ILE A 121 -17.31 -7.23 13.42
C ILE A 121 -16.19 -8.16 13.91
N GLY A 122 -15.29 -7.63 14.74
CA GLY A 122 -14.14 -8.33 15.27
C GLY A 122 -12.85 -7.73 14.75
N GLN A 123 -12.05 -7.17 15.68
CA GLN A 123 -10.82 -6.47 15.34
C GLN A 123 -9.79 -7.36 14.65
N ARG A 124 -9.72 -8.65 14.99
CA ARG A 124 -8.82 -9.62 14.33
C ARG A 124 -9.15 -9.77 12.84
N THR A 125 -10.43 -9.81 12.50
CA THR A 125 -10.90 -9.91 11.10
C THR A 125 -10.59 -8.64 10.33
N MET A 126 -10.91 -7.46 10.91
CA MET A 126 -10.60 -6.18 10.29
C MET A 126 -9.10 -5.95 10.11
N LEU A 127 -8.29 -6.37 11.08
CA LEU A 127 -6.84 -6.37 10.99
C LEU A 127 -6.36 -7.23 9.81
N ALA A 128 -6.82 -8.48 9.70
CA ALA A 128 -6.43 -9.37 8.61
C ALA A 128 -6.81 -8.79 7.24
N ILE A 129 -8.03 -8.26 7.09
CA ILE A 129 -8.49 -7.62 5.85
C ILE A 129 -7.65 -6.37 5.54
N GLY A 130 -7.43 -5.50 6.53
CA GLY A 130 -6.64 -4.28 6.36
C GLY A 130 -5.20 -4.58 5.94
N LEU A 131 -4.54 -5.52 6.62
CA LEU A 131 -3.19 -5.96 6.26
C LEU A 131 -3.12 -6.58 4.86
N PHE A 132 -4.12 -7.37 4.48
CA PHE A 132 -4.21 -7.95 3.14
C PHE A 132 -4.36 -6.87 2.05
N LEU A 133 -5.24 -5.89 2.25
CA LEU A 133 -5.41 -4.76 1.32
C LEU A 133 -4.14 -3.92 1.19
N ILE A 134 -3.49 -3.60 2.32
CA ILE A 134 -2.19 -2.90 2.32
C ILE A 134 -1.14 -3.72 1.58
N CYS A 135 -1.12 -5.03 1.77
CA CYS A 135 -0.20 -5.95 1.12
C CYS A 135 -0.38 -5.96 -0.40
N LEU A 136 -1.62 -6.03 -0.88
CA LEU A 136 -1.95 -5.93 -2.30
C LEU A 136 -1.53 -4.58 -2.89
N GLY A 137 -1.87 -3.47 -2.21
CA GLY A 137 -1.54 -2.12 -2.64
C GLY A 137 -0.03 -1.90 -2.72
N ALA A 138 0.67 -2.06 -1.60
CA ALA A 138 2.12 -1.83 -1.51
C ALA A 138 2.92 -2.77 -2.42
N GLY A 139 2.48 -4.03 -2.53
CA GLY A 139 3.12 -5.02 -3.40
C GLY A 139 3.10 -4.57 -4.85
N GLY A 140 1.94 -4.23 -5.41
CA GLY A 140 1.87 -3.90 -6.83
C GLY A 140 2.30 -2.47 -7.18
N ILE A 141 2.31 -1.51 -6.24
CA ILE A 141 2.82 -0.14 -6.49
C ILE A 141 4.34 -0.16 -6.72
N LYS A 142 5.09 -0.90 -5.90
CA LYS A 142 6.57 -0.91 -5.89
C LYS A 142 7.25 -1.10 -7.26
N PRO A 143 6.93 -2.13 -8.06
CA PRO A 143 7.58 -2.33 -9.35
C PRO A 143 7.18 -1.25 -10.36
N CYS A 144 5.95 -0.74 -10.27
CA CYS A 144 5.40 0.21 -11.22
C CYS A 144 5.95 1.62 -11.03
N VAL A 145 6.09 2.08 -9.78
CA VAL A 145 6.55 3.45 -9.47
C VAL A 145 7.98 3.68 -9.94
N SER A 146 8.89 2.73 -9.68
CA SER A 146 10.28 2.88 -10.12
C SER A 146 10.40 2.93 -11.65
N ALA A 147 9.64 2.08 -12.35
CA ALA A 147 9.60 2.11 -13.81
C ALA A 147 8.99 3.42 -14.34
N ASN A 148 7.91 3.90 -13.70
CA ASN A 148 7.23 5.13 -14.08
C ASN A 148 8.09 6.39 -13.88
N VAL A 149 8.98 6.40 -12.87
CA VAL A 149 10.01 7.47 -12.72
C VAL A 149 10.99 7.41 -13.88
N GLY A 150 11.49 6.22 -14.23
CA GLY A 150 12.42 6.03 -15.35
C GLY A 150 11.83 6.55 -16.66
N ASP A 151 10.56 6.25 -16.94
CA ASP A 151 9.85 6.70 -18.13
C ASP A 151 9.71 8.24 -18.24
N GLN A 152 9.95 8.99 -17.16
CA GLN A 152 9.93 10.47 -17.21
C GLN A 152 11.16 11.04 -17.89
N PHE A 153 12.26 10.29 -17.96
CA PHE A 153 13.51 10.70 -18.58
C PHE A 153 13.54 10.23 -20.04
N GLY A 154 13.86 11.14 -20.97
CA GLY A 154 14.03 10.81 -22.38
C GLY A 154 15.34 10.11 -22.71
N GLU A 155 15.44 9.60 -23.94
CA GLU A 155 16.71 9.10 -24.47
C GLU A 155 17.74 10.24 -24.47
N SER A 156 18.92 9.97 -23.91
CA SER A 156 20.07 10.88 -23.85
C SER A 156 20.81 10.95 -25.17
#